data_AF-A0A627WVC6-F1
#
_entry.id   AF-A0A627WVC6-F1
#
_cell.length_a   1.000
_cell.length_b   1.000
_cell.length_c   1.000
_cell.angle_alpha   90.00
_cell.angle_beta   90.00
_cell.angle_gamma   90.00
#
_symmetry.space_group_name_H-M   'P 1'
#
loop_
_entity.id
_entity.type
_entity.pdbx_description
1 polymer ?
#
loop_
_entity_poly.entity_id
_entity_poly.type
_entity_poly.pdbx_seq_one_letter_code
_entity_poly.pdbx_strand_id
1 'polypeptide(L)'
;SGLDGMLTNSEQTGTGGVVVATVSKKPFTFILETERGLNFSVRAVPRAGAGRTVQLVSDLRGTGEEAGAWETATPYESLLVAVSQAVRGGTLPAGWYQIPVTKEALQAPAGLSARADAVWTGNHLKLVRFAVENKMPSALNIRESDFWQPGTRAVMFSQPVSQILAGARMDVYVIRDGEGN
;
A
#
# COMPACT_ATOMS: atom_id res chain seq x y z
N SER A 1 -32.10 -24.63 3.20
CA SER A 1 -32.24 -24.04 4.55
C SER A 1 -32.18 -22.54 4.44
N GLY A 2 -33.15 -21.85 5.06
CA GLY A 2 -33.60 -20.49 4.72
C GLY A 2 -32.60 -19.36 4.97
N LEU A 3 -32.66 -18.35 4.11
CA LEU A 3 -32.02 -17.04 4.24
C LEU A 3 -32.75 -16.25 5.33
N ASP A 4 -32.25 -16.32 6.57
CA ASP A 4 -32.79 -15.61 7.72
C ASP A 4 -32.27 -14.14 7.78
N GLY A 5 -32.40 -13.46 6.65
CA GLY A 5 -31.94 -12.10 6.40
C GLY A 5 -32.57 -11.59 5.11
N MET A 6 -33.82 -11.13 5.19
CA MET A 6 -34.57 -10.66 4.04
C MET A 6 -33.92 -9.39 3.47
N LEU A 7 -33.20 -9.53 2.36
CA LEU A 7 -32.80 -8.42 1.49
C LEU A 7 -34.08 -7.87 0.85
N THR A 8 -34.44 -6.63 1.18
CA THR A 8 -35.72 -6.05 0.72
C THR A 8 -35.61 -5.30 -0.60
N ASN A 9 -34.40 -4.88 -1.00
CA ASN A 9 -34.10 -4.35 -2.33
C ASN A 9 -32.59 -4.45 -2.63
N SER A 10 -32.23 -4.67 -3.90
CA SER A 10 -30.86 -4.63 -4.41
C SER A 10 -30.89 -3.95 -5.77
N GLU A 11 -30.61 -2.65 -5.80
CA GLU A 11 -30.49 -1.88 -7.03
C GLU A 11 -29.01 -1.60 -7.33
N GLN A 12 -28.60 -1.95 -8.55
CA GLN A 12 -27.36 -1.48 -9.14
C GLN A 12 -27.62 -0.09 -9.73
N THR A 13 -26.99 0.94 -9.18
CA THR A 13 -27.07 2.27 -9.80
C THR A 13 -26.29 2.23 -11.12
N GLY A 14 -26.65 3.08 -12.09
CA GLY A 14 -25.96 3.17 -13.39
C GLY A 14 -24.45 3.51 -13.32
N THR A 15 -23.92 3.75 -12.12
CA THR A 15 -22.51 4.00 -11.81
C THR A 15 -21.87 2.92 -10.93
N GLY A 16 -22.50 1.74 -10.77
CA GLY A 16 -21.95 0.61 -10.01
C GLY A 16 -22.15 0.69 -8.49
N GLY A 17 -23.02 1.57 -7.99
CA GLY A 17 -23.37 1.63 -6.58
C GLY A 17 -24.34 0.50 -6.20
N VAL A 18 -24.19 -0.03 -4.98
CA VAL A 18 -25.10 -1.03 -4.39
C VAL A 18 -25.80 -0.40 -3.20
N VAL A 19 -27.13 -0.40 -3.21
CA VAL A 19 -27.94 -0.01 -2.06
C VAL A 19 -28.48 -1.26 -1.39
N VAL A 20 -28.09 -1.49 -0.14
CA VAL A 20 -28.62 -2.60 0.67
C VAL A 20 -29.46 -2.04 1.81
N ALA A 21 -30.75 -2.36 1.79
CA ALA A 21 -31.66 -2.08 2.88
C ALA A 21 -32.00 -3.37 3.63
N THR A 22 -31.97 -3.32 4.96
CA THR A 22 -32.37 -4.42 5.82
C THR A 22 -33.22 -3.92 6.98
N VAL A 23 -34.29 -4.65 7.27
CA VAL A 23 -35.15 -4.43 8.44
C VAL A 23 -34.70 -5.26 9.65
N SER A 24 -33.56 -5.96 9.52
CA SER A 24 -33.02 -6.79 10.61
C SER A 24 -32.67 -5.93 11.82
N LYS A 25 -33.18 -6.35 12.98
CA LYS A 25 -32.83 -5.77 14.28
C LYS A 25 -31.68 -6.52 14.96
N LYS A 26 -31.18 -7.60 14.35
CA LYS A 26 -30.05 -8.39 14.84
C LYS A 26 -28.75 -7.89 14.20
N PRO A 27 -27.59 -8.01 14.88
CA PRO A 27 -26.30 -7.77 14.25
C PRO A 27 -26.13 -8.60 12.98
N PHE A 28 -25.58 -8.00 11.94
CA PHE A 28 -25.28 -8.67 10.68
C PHE A 28 -23.95 -8.15 10.11
N THR A 29 -23.40 -8.86 9.14
CA THR A 29 -22.14 -8.48 8.49
C THR A 29 -22.38 -8.35 7.00
N PHE A 30 -21.97 -7.23 6.41
CA PHE A 30 -21.86 -7.07 4.97
C PHE A 30 -20.45 -7.45 4.55
N ILE A 31 -20.34 -8.33 3.55
CA ILE A 31 -19.07 -8.69 2.93
C ILE A 31 -19.17 -8.24 1.47
N LEU A 32 -18.24 -7.39 1.07
CA LEU A 32 -18.05 -6.95 -0.30
C LEU A 32 -16.76 -7.59 -0.79
N GLU A 33 -16.89 -8.53 -1.72
CA GLU A 33 -15.78 -9.14 -2.41
C GLU A 33 -15.73 -8.56 -3.82
N THR A 34 -14.59 -8.00 -4.19
CA THR A 34 -14.37 -7.58 -5.58
C THR A 34 -13.74 -8.73 -6.36
N GLU A 35 -13.93 -8.73 -7.68
CA GLU A 35 -13.29 -9.69 -8.58
C GLU A 35 -11.76 -9.76 -8.41
N ARG A 36 -11.14 -8.66 -7.93
CA ARG A 36 -9.70 -8.54 -7.70
C ARG A 36 -9.28 -8.92 -6.27
N GLY A 37 -10.07 -9.73 -5.57
CA GLY A 37 -9.75 -10.32 -4.27
C GLY A 37 -9.85 -9.39 -3.06
N LEU A 38 -10.22 -8.11 -3.24
CA LEU A 38 -10.43 -7.21 -2.12
C LEU A 38 -11.70 -7.63 -1.36
N ASN A 39 -11.51 -8.05 -0.11
CA ASN A 39 -12.55 -8.46 0.82
C ASN A 39 -12.77 -7.39 1.87
N PHE A 40 -13.94 -6.76 1.85
CA PHE A 40 -14.31 -5.73 2.80
C PHE A 40 -15.49 -6.18 3.64
N SER A 41 -15.31 -6.20 4.96
CA SER A 41 -16.31 -6.68 5.91
C SER A 41 -16.75 -5.58 6.87
N VAL A 42 -18.04 -5.24 6.86
CA VAL A 42 -18.66 -4.31 7.81
C VAL A 42 -19.58 -5.08 8.72
N ARG A 43 -19.20 -5.18 10.00
CA ARG A 43 -20.11 -5.65 11.04
C ARG A 43 -21.01 -4.50 11.48
N ALA A 44 -22.29 -4.62 11.19
CA ALA A 44 -23.31 -3.67 11.63
C ALA A 44 -24.05 -4.22 12.85
N VAL A 45 -24.28 -3.35 13.84
CA VAL A 45 -25.14 -3.61 14.99
C VAL A 45 -26.28 -2.60 14.93
N PRO A 46 -27.48 -2.98 14.45
CA PRO A 46 -28.61 -2.07 14.36
C PRO A 46 -28.96 -1.47 15.71
N ARG A 47 -29.17 -0.16 15.74
CA ARG A 47 -29.67 0.58 16.90
C ARG A 47 -30.77 1.53 16.45
N ALA A 48 -31.81 1.70 17.27
CA ALA A 48 -32.85 2.68 17.00
C ALA A 48 -32.25 4.10 17.02
N GLY A 49 -32.46 4.87 15.96
CA GLY A 49 -31.91 6.21 15.82
C GLY A 49 -31.91 6.70 14.37
N ALA A 50 -31.39 7.91 14.16
CA ALA A 50 -31.24 8.48 12.82
C ALA A 50 -30.25 7.65 11.98
N GLY A 51 -30.64 7.33 10.74
CA GLY A 51 -29.76 6.69 9.77
C GLY A 51 -28.52 7.56 9.53
N ARG A 52 -27.37 6.91 9.35
CA ARG A 52 -26.10 7.59 9.03
C ARG A 52 -25.60 7.09 7.69
N THR A 53 -25.15 8.01 6.85
CA THR A 53 -24.42 7.66 5.62
C THR A 53 -22.94 7.58 5.96
N VAL A 54 -22.33 6.43 5.70
CA VAL A 54 -20.89 6.24 5.80
C VAL A 54 -20.37 6.01 4.39
N GLN A 55 -19.57 6.96 3.88
CA GLN A 55 -18.89 6.81 2.61
C GLN A 55 -17.52 6.17 2.86
N LEU A 56 -17.28 5.06 2.16
CA LEU A 56 -16.02 4.34 2.20
C LEU A 56 -15.38 4.51 0.83
N VAL A 57 -14.20 5.13 0.80
CA VAL A 57 -13.41 5.31 -0.43
C VAL A 57 -12.20 4.39 -0.28
N SER A 58 -12.10 3.39 -1.16
CA SER A 58 -10.93 2.54 -1.25
C SER A 58 -10.07 3.03 -2.42
N ASP A 59 -8.86 3.49 -2.13
CA ASP A 59 -7.83 3.76 -3.16
C ASP A 59 -7.12 2.46 -3.61
N LEU A 60 -7.47 1.33 -2.99
CA LEU A 60 -6.92 0.02 -3.30
C LEU A 60 -7.67 -0.56 -4.51
N ARG A 61 -7.09 -0.40 -5.71
CA ARG A 61 -7.39 -1.27 -6.85
C ARG A 61 -6.78 -2.63 -6.53
N GLY A 62 -7.51 -3.75 -6.59
CA GLY A 62 -6.88 -5.05 -6.29
C GLY A 62 -5.63 -5.25 -7.14
N THR A 63 -4.57 -5.80 -6.59
CA THR A 63 -3.26 -5.87 -7.25
C THR A 63 -3.37 -6.70 -8.53
N GLY A 64 -3.09 -6.08 -9.69
CA GLY A 64 -3.51 -6.63 -10.98
C GLY A 64 -2.75 -7.88 -11.41
N GLU A 65 -3.43 -8.80 -12.10
CA GLU A 65 -2.86 -9.97 -12.79
C GLU A 65 -1.66 -9.59 -13.69
N GLU A 66 -1.70 -8.40 -14.29
CA GLU A 66 -0.61 -7.82 -15.10
C GLU A 66 0.68 -7.58 -14.29
N ALA A 67 0.57 -7.06 -13.06
CA ALA A 67 1.72 -6.89 -12.17
C ALA A 67 2.27 -8.25 -11.74
N GLY A 68 1.38 -9.21 -11.43
CA GLY A 68 1.75 -10.57 -11.10
C GLY A 68 2.48 -11.30 -12.24
N ALA A 69 1.97 -11.17 -13.46
CA ALA A 69 2.58 -11.74 -14.66
C ALA A 69 3.97 -11.16 -14.91
N TRP A 70 4.11 -9.83 -14.76
CA TRP A 70 5.40 -9.15 -14.91
C TRP A 70 6.41 -9.57 -13.83
N GLU A 71 5.98 -9.63 -12.57
CA GLU A 71 6.82 -10.06 -11.44
C GLU A 71 7.27 -11.53 -11.57
N THR A 72 6.42 -12.41 -12.08
CA THR A 72 6.72 -13.84 -12.24
C THR A 72 7.59 -14.12 -13.48
N ALA A 73 7.51 -13.28 -14.51
CA ALA A 73 8.27 -13.43 -15.75
C ALA A 73 9.77 -13.05 -15.59
N THR A 74 10.13 -12.36 -14.53
CA THR A 74 11.48 -11.82 -14.32
C THR A 74 12.19 -12.54 -13.17
N PRO A 75 13.46 -12.98 -13.32
CA PRO A 75 14.24 -13.50 -12.19
C PRO A 75 14.26 -12.49 -11.03
N TYR A 76 14.13 -12.99 -9.80
CA TYR A 76 13.86 -12.16 -8.63
C TYR A 76 14.85 -11.00 -8.41
N GLU A 77 16.15 -11.23 -8.59
CA GLU A 77 17.16 -10.17 -8.47
C GLU A 77 17.02 -9.10 -9.57
N SER A 78 16.71 -9.52 -10.80
CA SER A 78 16.47 -8.62 -11.94
C SER A 78 15.18 -7.83 -11.76
N LEU A 79 14.16 -8.42 -11.12
CA LEU A 79 12.90 -7.76 -10.78
C LEU A 79 13.14 -6.56 -9.85
N LEU A 80 13.90 -6.77 -8.76
CA LEU A 80 14.20 -5.70 -7.80
C LEU A 80 14.95 -4.55 -8.45
N VAL A 81 15.90 -4.85 -9.34
CA VAL A 81 16.63 -3.84 -10.12
C VAL A 81 15.71 -3.12 -11.09
N ALA A 82 14.86 -3.83 -11.83
CA ALA A 82 13.95 -3.25 -12.81
C ALA A 82 12.93 -2.30 -12.17
N VAL A 83 12.30 -2.71 -11.06
CA VAL A 83 11.39 -1.86 -10.28
C VAL A 83 12.10 -0.59 -9.81
N SER A 84 13.30 -0.75 -9.26
CA SER A 84 14.09 0.35 -8.73
C SER A 84 14.50 1.36 -9.81
N GLN A 85 14.90 0.89 -10.99
CA GLN A 85 15.24 1.73 -12.14
C GLN A 85 14.02 2.46 -12.70
N ALA A 86 12.89 1.76 -12.84
CA ALA A 86 11.66 2.33 -13.35
C ALA A 86 11.21 3.51 -12.47
N VAL A 87 11.09 3.28 -11.17
CA VAL A 87 10.64 4.31 -10.21
C VAL A 87 11.60 5.50 -10.16
N ARG A 88 12.92 5.24 -10.18
CA ARG A 88 13.92 6.31 -10.25
C ARG A 88 13.83 7.13 -11.54
N GLY A 89 13.50 6.49 -12.65
CA GLY A 89 13.25 7.13 -13.94
C GLY A 89 11.89 7.86 -14.03
N GLY A 90 11.09 7.86 -12.97
CA GLY A 90 9.74 8.44 -12.97
C GLY A 90 8.71 7.61 -13.75
N THR A 91 9.04 6.36 -14.06
CA THR A 91 8.16 5.40 -14.73
C THR A 91 7.71 4.32 -13.74
N LEU A 92 6.64 3.61 -14.05
CA LEU A 92 6.17 2.48 -13.24
C LEU A 92 6.20 1.20 -14.07
N PRO A 93 6.59 0.07 -13.46
CA PRO A 93 6.39 -1.23 -14.09
C PRO A 93 4.91 -1.48 -14.42
N ALA A 94 4.66 -2.36 -15.39
CA ALA A 94 3.30 -2.69 -15.82
C ALA A 94 2.45 -3.19 -14.64
N GLY A 95 1.22 -2.69 -14.54
CA GLY A 95 0.28 -3.03 -13.46
C GLY A 95 0.59 -2.43 -12.08
N TRP A 96 1.74 -1.76 -11.88
CA TRP A 96 2.05 -1.06 -10.64
C TRP A 96 1.31 0.28 -10.56
N TYR A 97 0.88 0.67 -9.36
CA TYR A 97 0.23 1.95 -9.14
C TYR A 97 0.62 2.57 -7.81
N GLN A 98 0.46 3.89 -7.71
CA GLN A 98 0.74 4.64 -6.49
C GLN A 98 -0.46 4.57 -5.53
N ILE A 99 -0.17 4.38 -4.24
CA ILE A 99 -1.17 4.49 -3.16
C ILE A 99 -0.77 5.60 -2.17
N PRO A 100 -1.71 6.15 -1.40
CA PRO A 100 -1.39 7.10 -0.35
C PRO A 100 -0.43 6.49 0.68
N VAL A 101 0.50 7.31 1.20
CA VAL A 101 1.30 6.96 2.37
C VAL A 101 0.37 6.84 3.57
N THR A 102 0.42 5.73 4.29
CA THR A 102 -0.42 5.51 5.48
C THR A 102 0.43 5.20 6.71
N LYS A 103 0.93 3.97 6.81
CA LYS A 103 1.65 3.44 7.98
C LYS A 103 3.12 3.13 7.70
N GLU A 104 3.60 3.46 6.51
CA GLU A 104 4.97 3.21 6.09
C GLU A 104 5.97 3.96 6.97
N ALA A 105 6.69 3.20 7.79
CA ALA A 105 7.80 3.69 8.59
C ALA A 105 9.11 3.05 8.14
N LEU A 106 10.21 3.75 8.37
CA LEU A 106 11.56 3.25 8.21
C LEU A 106 12.35 3.60 9.47
N GLN A 107 12.87 2.59 10.16
CA GLN A 107 13.86 2.81 11.20
C GLN A 107 15.13 3.41 10.57
N ALA A 108 15.38 4.68 10.86
CA ALA A 108 16.57 5.37 10.40
C ALA A 108 17.72 5.15 11.40
N PRO A 109 18.97 5.07 10.92
CA PRO A 109 20.16 5.11 11.77
C PRO A 109 20.19 6.34 12.69
N ALA A 110 20.95 6.27 13.79
CA ALA A 110 21.07 7.36 14.74
C ALA A 110 21.53 8.67 14.06
N GLY A 111 20.87 9.77 14.39
CA GLY A 111 21.14 11.08 13.78
C GLY A 111 20.43 11.33 12.44
N LEU A 112 19.79 10.31 11.87
CA LEU A 112 18.95 10.44 10.68
C LEU A 112 17.46 10.42 11.05
N SER A 113 16.65 11.10 10.25
CA SER A 113 15.19 10.96 10.28
C SER A 113 14.70 10.47 8.93
N ALA A 114 13.76 9.52 8.90
CA ALA A 114 13.14 9.03 7.68
C ALA A 114 11.62 9.31 7.68
N ARG A 115 11.11 9.82 6.56
CA ARG A 115 9.67 10.04 6.35
C ARG A 115 9.24 9.43 5.03
N ALA A 116 8.14 8.67 5.02
CA ALA A 116 7.60 8.14 3.77
C ALA A 116 6.94 9.26 2.95
N ASP A 117 7.30 9.33 1.67
CA ASP A 117 6.85 10.36 0.74
C ASP A 117 5.98 9.79 -0.38
N ALA A 118 6.22 8.55 -0.79
CA ALA A 118 5.43 7.87 -1.81
C ALA A 118 5.46 6.35 -1.63
N VAL A 119 4.38 5.70 -2.03
CA VAL A 119 4.21 4.25 -1.98
C VAL A 119 3.67 3.78 -3.31
N TRP A 120 4.29 2.74 -3.87
CA TRP A 120 3.81 2.05 -5.05
C TRP A 120 3.66 0.57 -4.73
N THR A 121 2.62 -0.05 -5.28
CA THR A 121 2.34 -1.47 -5.07
C THR A 121 2.21 -2.18 -6.40
N GLY A 122 2.86 -3.33 -6.48
CA GLY A 122 2.65 -4.36 -7.48
C GLY A 122 1.75 -5.46 -6.90
N ASN A 123 1.99 -6.72 -7.29
CA ASN A 123 1.23 -7.85 -6.77
C ASN A 123 1.82 -8.39 -5.47
N HIS A 124 3.06 -8.85 -5.51
CA HIS A 124 3.74 -9.41 -4.34
C HIS A 124 4.70 -8.41 -3.69
N LEU A 125 4.95 -7.27 -4.33
CA LEU A 125 5.92 -6.29 -3.88
C LEU A 125 5.28 -4.92 -3.63
N LYS A 126 5.80 -4.24 -2.62
CA LYS A 126 5.54 -2.84 -2.33
C LYS A 126 6.86 -2.08 -2.32
N LEU A 127 6.91 -0.93 -2.99
CA LEU A 127 8.04 -0.02 -2.96
C LEU A 127 7.65 1.26 -2.25
N VAL A 128 8.48 1.69 -1.31
CA VAL A 128 8.30 2.93 -0.56
C VAL A 128 9.50 3.84 -0.78
N ARG A 129 9.24 5.10 -1.10
CA ARG A 129 10.27 6.16 -1.10
C ARG A 129 10.24 6.91 0.22
N PHE A 130 11.37 6.93 0.91
CA PHE A 130 11.60 7.67 2.13
C PHE A 130 12.50 8.86 1.89
N ALA A 131 12.08 10.02 2.37
CA ALA A 131 12.90 11.19 2.62
C ALA A 131 13.78 10.96 3.84
N VAL A 132 15.08 10.75 3.67
CA VAL A 132 16.03 10.59 4.77
C VAL A 132 16.85 11.87 4.92
N GLU A 133 16.82 12.46 6.10
CA GLU A 133 17.50 13.72 6.41
C GLU A 133 18.51 13.54 7.55
N ASN A 134 19.69 14.13 7.40
CA ASN A 134 20.68 14.18 8.45
C ASN A 134 20.41 15.35 9.40
N LYS A 135 20.06 15.03 10.64
CA LYS A 135 19.76 16.01 11.70
C LYS A 135 20.98 16.43 12.51
N MET A 136 22.14 15.85 12.22
CA MET A 136 23.40 16.16 12.90
C MET A 136 24.12 17.34 12.22
N PRO A 137 24.93 18.11 12.96
CA PRO A 137 25.76 19.19 12.42
C PRO A 137 27.00 18.67 11.66
N SER A 138 27.18 17.35 11.55
CA SER A 138 28.29 16.70 10.84
C SER A 138 27.77 15.73 9.79
N ALA A 139 28.59 15.45 8.77
CA ALA A 139 28.27 14.39 7.81
C ALA A 139 28.14 13.04 8.52
N LEU A 140 27.17 12.23 8.10
CA LEU A 140 26.97 10.87 8.58
C LEU A 140 27.23 9.88 7.46
N ASN A 141 28.10 8.90 7.74
CA ASN A 141 28.32 7.77 6.85
C ASN A 141 27.09 6.87 6.87
N ILE A 142 26.73 6.36 5.69
CA ILE A 142 25.56 5.53 5.49
C ILE A 142 25.84 4.40 4.51
N ARG A 143 25.14 3.30 4.70
CA ARG A 143 25.08 2.14 3.81
C ARG A 143 23.64 1.69 3.67
N GLU A 144 23.31 1.06 2.55
CA GLU A 144 21.96 0.54 2.30
C GLU A 144 21.55 -0.48 3.37
N SER A 145 22.52 -1.26 3.88
CA SER A 145 22.35 -2.19 5.00
C SER A 145 21.83 -1.54 6.28
N ASP A 146 22.13 -0.25 6.50
CA ASP A 146 21.76 0.46 7.73
C ASP A 146 20.26 0.76 7.79
N PHE A 147 19.58 0.68 6.64
CA PHE A 147 18.13 0.86 6.52
C PHE A 147 17.37 -0.46 6.41
N TRP A 148 18.09 -1.60 6.39
CA TRP A 148 17.47 -2.90 6.30
C TRP A 148 16.68 -3.23 7.59
N GLN A 149 15.48 -3.78 7.41
CA GLN A 149 14.60 -4.25 8.48
C GLN A 149 13.95 -5.57 8.06
N PRO A 150 13.45 -6.39 9.00
CA PRO A 150 12.64 -7.56 8.68
C PRO A 150 11.52 -7.24 7.68
N GLY A 151 11.38 -8.05 6.63
CA GLY A 151 10.45 -7.81 5.52
C GLY A 151 10.98 -6.89 4.41
N THR A 152 12.21 -6.37 4.54
CA THR A 152 12.88 -5.62 3.47
C THR A 152 13.53 -6.58 2.49
N ARG A 153 13.16 -6.45 1.22
CA ARG A 153 13.71 -7.21 0.09
C ARG A 153 14.87 -6.51 -0.58
N ALA A 154 14.80 -5.19 -0.69
CA ALA A 154 15.87 -4.36 -1.21
C ALA A 154 15.84 -2.97 -0.58
N VAL A 155 17.02 -2.36 -0.46
CA VAL A 155 17.21 -0.95 -0.17
C VAL A 155 18.06 -0.37 -1.28
N MET A 156 17.69 0.80 -1.78
CA MET A 156 18.46 1.52 -2.79
C MET A 156 18.49 3.00 -2.48
N PHE A 157 19.66 3.63 -2.63
CA PHE A 157 19.77 5.08 -2.59
C PHE A 157 19.42 5.72 -3.93
N SER A 158 18.80 6.90 -3.89
CA SER A 158 18.55 7.71 -5.08
C SER A 158 19.82 8.08 -5.84
N GLN A 159 20.95 8.16 -5.13
CA GLN A 159 22.28 8.47 -5.67
C GLN A 159 23.34 7.58 -5.00
N PRO A 160 24.44 7.23 -5.67
CA PRO A 160 25.50 6.40 -5.10
C PRO A 160 26.38 7.22 -4.15
N VAL A 161 25.85 7.55 -2.97
CA VAL A 161 26.57 8.29 -1.92
C VAL A 161 26.84 7.38 -0.72
N SER A 162 27.98 7.59 -0.08
CA SER A 162 28.34 6.91 1.17
C SER A 162 28.14 7.77 2.42
N GLN A 163 27.66 9.00 2.24
CA GLN A 163 27.46 9.97 3.31
C GLN A 163 26.32 10.94 3.01
N ILE A 164 25.61 11.38 4.05
CA ILE A 164 24.68 12.51 3.99
C ILE A 164 25.31 13.68 4.74
N LEU A 165 25.53 14.80 4.06
CA LEU A 165 26.06 16.02 4.66
C LEU A 165 25.14 16.55 5.77
N ALA A 166 25.67 17.41 6.64
CA ALA A 166 24.89 18.03 7.72
C ALA A 166 23.67 18.77 7.15
N GLY A 167 22.47 18.48 7.68
CA GLY A 167 21.21 19.06 7.21
C GLY A 167 20.76 18.62 5.81
N ALA A 168 21.54 17.79 5.11
CA ALA A 168 21.18 17.34 3.78
C ALA A 168 20.14 16.21 3.83
N ARG A 169 19.46 16.05 2.70
CA ARG A 169 18.41 15.06 2.51
C ARG A 169 18.73 14.18 1.29
N MET A 170 18.38 12.91 1.38
CA MET A 170 18.45 11.94 0.31
C MET A 170 17.18 11.09 0.27
N ASP A 171 16.74 10.69 -0.92
CA ASP A 171 15.68 9.71 -1.06
C ASP A 171 16.25 8.27 -0.98
N VAL A 172 15.61 7.44 -0.17
CA VAL A 172 15.90 6.01 0.00
C VAL A 172 14.67 5.21 -0.43
N TYR A 173 14.86 4.27 -1.34
CA TYR A 173 13.82 3.39 -1.85
C TYR A 173 13.92 2.04 -1.16
N VAL A 174 12.80 1.53 -0.68
CA VAL A 174 12.72 0.28 0.08
C VAL A 174 11.66 -0.61 -0.55
N ILE A 175 12.07 -1.79 -1.01
CA ILE A 175 11.15 -2.82 -1.50
C ILE A 175 10.83 -3.77 -0.35
N ARG A 176 9.55 -4.07 -0.16
CA ARG A 176 9.00 -4.97 0.85
C ARG A 176 8.01 -5.92 0.21
N ASP A 177 7.60 -6.94 0.95
CA ASP A 177 6.45 -7.76 0.59
C ASP A 177 5.18 -6.89 0.54
N GLY A 178 4.36 -7.13 -0.49
CA GLY A 178 3.03 -6.54 -0.65
C GLY A 178 1.99 -7.24 0.23
N GLU A 179 0.79 -6.64 0.33
CA GLU A 179 -0.35 -7.23 1.07
C GLU A 179 -1.07 -8.35 0.29
N GLY A 180 -0.48 -8.86 -0.80
CA GLY A 180 -1.03 -9.95 -1.59
C GLY A 180 -0.91 -11.29 -0.87
N ASN A 181 -1.93 -11.66 -0.09
CA ASN A 181 -2.24 -13.04 0.25
C ASN A 181 -3.75 -13.24 0.33
#